data_AF-A0A7Y3EEA6-F1
#
_entry.id   AF-A0A7Y3EEA6-F1
#
_cell.length_a   1.000
_cell.length_b   1.000
_cell.length_c   1.000
_cell.angle_alpha   90.00
_cell.angle_beta   90.00
_cell.angle_gamma   90.00
#
_symmetry.space_group_name_H-M   'P 1'
#
loop_
_entity.id
_entity.type
_entity.pdbx_description
1 polymer ?
#
loop_
_entity_poly.entity_id
_entity_poly.type
_entity_poly.pdbx_seq_one_letter_code
_entity_poly.pdbx_strand_id
1 'polypeptide(L)'
;MNPTDEADSSRRHSTIRCAFCLSLNRVDMARARDRPKCGSCGRPMLLDRPVRIEADDFDATVLGADVPVLVDFYADWCAPCRMVTPVLDEIALESVGELLVAKVDTDRAQEIAERYGIRSIPTLILFAGGAESERVVGVDTDGLRRMARTARSDG
;
A
#
# COMPACT_ATOMS: atom_id res chain seq x y z
N MET A 1 -37.72 -3.91 -15.04
CA MET A 1 -36.92 -3.87 -13.81
C MET A 1 -36.17 -5.18 -13.66
N ASN A 2 -34.83 -5.11 -13.60
CA ASN A 2 -33.99 -6.02 -12.84
C ASN A 2 -32.84 -5.16 -12.27
N PRO A 3 -32.83 -4.83 -10.96
CA PRO A 3 -31.94 -3.80 -10.40
C PRO A 3 -30.65 -4.37 -9.77
N THR A 4 -30.00 -5.37 -10.38
CA THR A 4 -28.82 -6.02 -9.77
C THR A 4 -27.54 -6.06 -10.61
N ASP A 5 -27.53 -5.50 -11.82
CA ASP A 5 -26.31 -5.47 -12.67
C ASP A 5 -25.68 -4.08 -12.85
N GLU A 6 -26.00 -3.12 -11.96
CA GLU A 6 -25.15 -1.95 -11.72
C GLU A 6 -24.14 -2.28 -10.62
N ALA A 7 -23.17 -3.14 -10.94
CA ALA A 7 -22.02 -3.37 -10.08
C ALA A 7 -21.11 -2.13 -10.11
N ASP A 8 -21.54 -1.14 -9.34
CA ASP A 8 -20.74 -0.16 -8.61
C ASP A 8 -19.35 0.15 -9.18
N SER A 9 -19.31 0.98 -10.23
CA SER A 9 -18.07 1.59 -10.72
C SER A 9 -17.49 2.66 -9.78
N SER A 10 -18.07 2.85 -8.58
CA SER A 10 -17.62 3.79 -7.57
C SER A 10 -16.91 3.14 -6.36
N ARG A 11 -16.86 1.81 -6.33
CA ARG A 11 -16.39 1.02 -5.18
C ARG A 11 -14.89 0.71 -5.28
N ARG A 12 -14.06 1.66 -4.86
CA ARG A 12 -12.60 1.50 -4.75
C ARG A 12 -12.24 0.59 -3.59
N HIS A 13 -11.92 -0.68 -3.83
CA HIS A 13 -11.54 -1.62 -2.77
C HIS A 13 -10.06 -1.95 -2.75
N SER A 14 -9.59 -2.38 -1.59
CA SER A 14 -8.30 -3.06 -1.46
C SER A 14 -8.41 -4.19 -0.45
N THR A 15 -7.70 -5.29 -0.71
CA THR A 15 -7.54 -6.35 0.29
C THR A 15 -6.41 -5.95 1.21
N ILE A 16 -6.66 -5.85 2.51
CA ILE A 16 -5.66 -5.38 3.48
C ILE A 16 -5.62 -6.32 4.68
N ARG A 17 -4.41 -6.72 5.07
CA ARG A 17 -4.18 -7.52 6.26
C ARG A 17 -4.37 -6.69 7.54
N CYS A 18 -5.16 -7.20 8.46
CA CYS A 18 -5.34 -6.57 9.77
C CYS A 18 -4.03 -6.65 10.58
N ALA A 19 -3.52 -5.50 11.03
CA ALA A 19 -2.31 -5.42 11.87
C ALA A 19 -2.41 -6.10 13.24
N PHE A 20 -3.60 -6.54 13.65
CA PHE A 20 -3.85 -7.11 14.98
C PHE A 20 -4.12 -8.61 14.99
N CYS A 21 -4.88 -9.11 14.02
CA CYS A 21 -5.28 -10.52 13.95
C CYS A 21 -4.90 -11.20 12.64
N LEU A 22 -4.24 -10.48 11.73
CA LEU A 22 -3.70 -10.97 10.46
C LEU A 22 -4.74 -11.47 9.44
N SER A 23 -6.04 -11.39 9.73
CA SER A 23 -7.08 -11.68 8.74
C SER A 23 -7.04 -10.68 7.60
N LEU A 24 -7.21 -11.16 6.37
CA LEU A 24 -7.43 -10.30 5.20
C LEU A 24 -8.84 -9.72 5.23
N ASN A 25 -8.96 -8.44 4.90
CA ASN A 25 -10.22 -7.72 4.88
C ASN A 25 -10.34 -6.98 3.54
N ARG A 26 -11.50 -7.05 2.90
CA ARG A 26 -11.85 -6.16 1.79
C ARG A 26 -12.27 -4.83 2.38
N VAL A 27 -11.47 -3.79 2.15
CA VAL A 27 -11.69 -2.44 2.66
C VAL A 27 -12.21 -1.57 1.53
N ASP A 28 -13.31 -0.84 1.77
CA ASP A 28 -13.77 0.24 0.89
C ASP A 28 -12.91 1.48 1.14
N MET A 29 -12.01 1.77 0.19
CA MET A 29 -11.06 2.88 0.25
C MET A 29 -11.76 4.23 0.14
N ALA A 30 -12.90 4.31 -0.56
CA ALA A 30 -13.71 5.54 -0.59
C ALA A 30 -14.25 5.92 0.80
N ARG A 31 -14.32 4.95 1.72
CA ARG A 31 -14.74 5.13 3.11
C ARG A 31 -13.62 4.90 4.13
N ALA A 32 -12.36 4.88 3.70
CA ALA A 32 -11.22 4.63 4.59
C ALA A 32 -11.15 5.59 5.79
N ARG A 33 -11.57 6.86 5.60
CA ARG A 33 -11.59 7.90 6.65
C ARG A 33 -12.65 7.65 7.74
N ASP A 34 -13.65 6.80 7.49
CA ASP A 34 -14.66 6.39 8.49
C ASP A 34 -14.09 5.41 9.55
N ARG A 35 -12.79 5.09 9.46
CA ARG A 35 -12.08 4.14 10.34
C ARG A 35 -12.75 2.76 10.33
N PRO A 36 -12.80 2.09 9.17
CA PRO A 36 -13.41 0.76 9.06
C PRO A 36 -12.76 -0.22 10.03
N LYS A 37 -13.55 -1.16 10.54
CA LYS A 37 -13.10 -2.19 11.47
C LYS A 37 -12.83 -3.49 10.73
N CYS A 38 -11.86 -4.24 11.24
CA CYS A 38 -11.64 -5.62 10.84
C CYS A 38 -12.89 -6.46 11.13
N GLY A 39 -13.36 -7.22 10.14
CA GLY A 39 -14.52 -8.09 10.27
C GLY A 39 -14.30 -9.31 11.19
N SER A 40 -13.04 -9.66 11.46
CA SER A 40 -12.68 -10.78 12.35
C SER A 40 -12.53 -10.34 13.81
N CYS A 41 -11.68 -9.36 14.10
CA CYS A 41 -11.37 -8.97 15.49
C CYS A 41 -12.01 -7.65 15.95
N GLY A 42 -12.71 -6.93 15.07
CA GLY A 42 -13.40 -5.67 15.39
C GLY A 42 -12.47 -4.45 15.64
N ARG A 43 -11.15 -4.62 15.60
CA ARG A 43 -10.20 -3.51 15.74
C ARG A 43 -10.14 -2.65 14.48
N PRO A 44 -9.79 -1.35 14.57
CA PRO A 44 -9.67 -0.49 13.40
C PRO A 44 -8.67 -1.02 12.39
N MET A 45 -8.96 -0.89 11.10
CA MET A 45 -7.95 -1.02 10.05
C MET A 45 -7.05 0.22 10.10
N LEU A 46 -5.74 0.01 10.24
CA LEU A 46 -4.75 1.10 10.32
C LEU A 46 -4.31 1.48 8.91
N LEU A 47 -5.05 2.43 8.31
CA LEU A 47 -4.85 2.88 6.92
C LEU A 47 -4.12 4.22 6.82
N ASP A 48 -3.78 4.82 7.96
CA ASP A 48 -3.13 6.12 8.13
C ASP A 48 -1.60 6.03 8.29
N ARG A 49 -1.04 4.87 7.95
CA ARG A 49 0.38 4.50 8.09
C ARG A 49 0.72 3.36 7.12
N PRO A 50 2.00 3.11 6.81
CA PRO A 50 2.41 1.99 5.97
C PRO A 50 1.89 0.65 6.50
N VAL A 51 1.11 -0.06 5.68
CA VAL A 51 0.63 -1.41 6.00
C VAL A 51 1.71 -2.44 5.70
N ARG A 52 1.88 -3.42 6.58
CA ARG A 52 2.83 -4.51 6.36
C ARG A 52 2.22 -5.53 5.40
N ILE A 53 2.99 -5.91 4.39
CA ILE A 53 2.65 -6.90 3.37
C ILE A 53 3.64 -8.06 3.47
N GLU A 54 3.13 -9.29 3.36
CA GLU A 54 3.90 -10.52 3.27
C GLU A 54 3.77 -11.10 1.85
N ALA A 55 4.49 -12.17 1.56
CA ALA A 55 4.45 -12.76 0.22
C ALA A 55 3.08 -13.33 -0.16
N ASP A 56 2.32 -13.84 0.81
CA ASP A 56 1.02 -14.50 0.60
C ASP A 56 -0.14 -13.52 0.32
N ASP A 57 0.03 -12.23 0.61
CA ASP A 57 -0.99 -11.20 0.38
C ASP A 57 -0.55 -10.07 -0.55
N PHE A 58 0.67 -10.11 -1.09
CA PHE A 58 1.18 -9.10 -2.02
C PHE A 58 0.27 -8.93 -3.23
N ASP A 59 -0.04 -10.01 -3.95
CA ASP A 59 -0.84 -9.91 -5.18
C ASP A 59 -2.24 -9.35 -4.91
N ALA A 60 -2.89 -9.79 -3.82
CA ALA A 60 -4.23 -9.32 -3.44
C ALA A 60 -4.24 -7.86 -2.95
N THR A 61 -3.19 -7.42 -2.27
CA THR A 61 -3.13 -6.09 -1.65
C THR A 61 -2.56 -5.04 -2.59
N VAL A 62 -1.58 -5.40 -3.42
CA VAL A 62 -0.86 -4.48 -4.31
C VAL A 62 -1.41 -4.53 -5.71
N LEU A 63 -1.52 -5.72 -6.31
CA LEU A 63 -1.91 -5.86 -7.72
C LEU A 63 -3.41 -5.83 -7.91
N GLY A 64 -4.17 -6.30 -6.92
CA GLY A 64 -5.64 -6.30 -6.90
C GLY A 64 -6.28 -5.06 -6.28
N ALA A 65 -5.51 -4.01 -5.98
CA ALA A 65 -6.03 -2.77 -5.42
C ALA A 65 -6.67 -1.87 -6.49
N ASP A 66 -7.85 -1.33 -6.18
CA ASP A 66 -8.54 -0.34 -7.00
C ASP A 66 -8.03 1.11 -6.77
N VAL A 67 -7.07 1.28 -5.85
CA VAL A 67 -6.33 2.53 -5.63
C VAL A 67 -4.85 2.29 -5.89
N PRO A 68 -4.06 3.33 -6.25
CA PRO A 68 -2.62 3.20 -6.32
C PRO A 68 -2.02 2.70 -5.00
N VAL A 69 -0.93 1.95 -5.09
CA VAL A 69 -0.20 1.40 -3.94
C VAL A 69 1.26 1.78 -4.02
N LEU A 70 1.76 2.53 -3.03
CA LEU A 70 3.17 2.86 -2.88
C LEU A 70 3.82 1.86 -1.93
N VAL A 71 4.74 1.04 -2.43
CA VAL A 71 5.40 -0.02 -1.66
C VAL A 71 6.84 0.38 -1.33
N ASP A 72 7.17 0.39 -0.05
CA ASP A 72 8.53 0.50 0.48
C ASP A 72 9.17 -0.88 0.66
N PHE A 73 10.17 -1.19 -0.16
CA PHE A 73 11.02 -2.35 0.00
C PHE A 73 12.19 -1.99 0.92
N TYR A 74 12.17 -2.55 2.12
CA TYR A 74 13.07 -2.20 3.22
C TYR A 74 13.62 -3.44 3.94
N ALA A 75 14.48 -3.21 4.93
CA ALA A 75 14.85 -4.21 5.94
C ALA A 75 15.08 -3.51 7.29
N ASP A 76 14.91 -4.23 8.41
CA ASP A 76 14.99 -3.63 9.76
C ASP A 76 16.39 -3.05 10.09
N TRP A 77 17.45 -3.67 9.56
CA TRP A 77 18.83 -3.23 9.74
C TRP A 77 19.22 -2.04 8.86
N CYS A 78 18.40 -1.69 7.87
CA CYS A 78 18.70 -0.65 6.89
C CYS A 78 18.60 0.76 7.49
N ALA A 79 19.75 1.37 7.80
CA ALA A 79 19.80 2.74 8.30
C ALA A 79 19.21 3.77 7.32
N PRO A 80 19.50 3.74 6.00
CA PRO A 80 18.89 4.66 5.05
C PRO A 80 17.35 4.55 4.98
N CYS A 81 16.80 3.34 5.15
CA CYS A 81 15.35 3.12 5.13
C CYS A 81 14.65 3.90 6.26
N ARG A 82 15.28 3.97 7.45
CA ARG A 82 14.75 4.76 8.58
C ARG A 82 14.67 6.27 8.30
N MET A 83 15.43 6.78 7.33
CA MET A 83 15.33 8.19 6.90
C MET A 83 14.08 8.44 6.05
N VAL A 84 13.58 7.42 5.35
CA VAL A 84 12.41 7.50 4.48
C VAL A 84 11.11 7.23 5.26
N THR A 85 11.15 6.42 6.32
CA THR A 85 9.97 6.05 7.12
C THR A 85 9.09 7.25 7.56
N PRO A 86 9.63 8.36 8.12
CA PRO A 86 8.78 9.49 8.52
C PRO A 86 8.03 10.12 7.36
N VAL A 87 8.64 10.13 6.16
CA VAL A 87 8.01 10.65 4.94
C VAL A 87 6.87 9.74 4.49
N LEU A 88 7.05 8.43 4.59
CA LEU A 88 6.00 7.45 4.27
C LEU A 88 4.83 7.52 5.26
N ASP A 89 5.11 7.74 6.55
CA ASP A 89 4.07 7.95 7.57
C ASP A 89 3.25 9.22 7.27
N GLU A 90 3.91 10.33 6.93
CA GLU A 90 3.24 11.57 6.49
C GLU A 90 2.37 11.34 5.25
N ILE A 91 2.93 10.70 4.22
CA ILE A 91 2.21 10.41 2.97
C ILE A 91 0.98 9.52 3.24
N ALA A 92 1.12 8.47 4.05
CA ALA A 92 0.03 7.57 4.37
C ALA A 92 -1.11 8.29 5.09
N LEU A 93 -0.78 9.14 6.06
CA LEU A 93 -1.76 9.92 6.82
C LEU A 93 -2.51 10.93 5.94
N GLU A 94 -1.81 11.62 5.05
CA GLU A 94 -2.42 12.60 4.14
C GLU A 94 -3.32 11.93 3.09
N SER A 95 -2.95 10.72 2.66
CA SER A 95 -3.53 10.06 1.48
C SER A 95 -4.56 8.97 1.79
N VAL A 96 -5.07 8.90 3.03
CA VAL A 96 -6.04 7.89 3.46
C VAL A 96 -7.23 7.81 2.49
N GLY A 97 -7.36 6.67 1.81
CA GLY A 97 -8.42 6.36 0.85
C GLY A 97 -8.09 6.67 -0.62
N GLU A 98 -7.03 7.42 -0.89
CA GLU A 98 -6.59 7.82 -2.23
C GLU A 98 -5.34 7.07 -2.69
N LEU A 99 -4.42 6.78 -1.76
CA LEU A 99 -3.19 6.01 -1.98
C LEU A 99 -2.99 5.07 -0.78
N LEU A 100 -2.77 3.79 -1.05
CA LEU A 100 -2.34 2.85 -0.02
C LEU A 100 -0.82 2.90 0.07
N VAL A 101 -0.29 3.18 1.26
CA VAL A 101 1.15 3.03 1.52
C VAL A 101 1.39 1.68 2.17
N ALA A 102 2.29 0.89 1.60
CA ALA A 102 2.63 -0.44 2.02
C ALA A 102 4.14 -0.57 2.24
N LYS A 103 4.55 -1.58 3.01
CA LYS A 103 5.95 -1.92 3.23
C LYS A 103 6.16 -3.42 3.17
N VAL A 104 7.25 -3.82 2.54
CA VAL A 104 7.69 -5.21 2.36
C VAL A 104 9.11 -5.31 2.91
N ASP A 105 9.29 -6.21 3.87
CA ASP A 105 10.61 -6.57 4.37
C ASP A 105 11.26 -7.58 3.40
N THR A 106 12.35 -7.16 2.76
CA THR A 106 13.03 -7.97 1.74
C THR A 106 13.72 -9.20 2.32
N ASP A 107 14.05 -9.21 3.62
CA ASP A 107 14.62 -10.40 4.28
C ASP A 107 13.55 -11.49 4.50
N ARG A 108 12.28 -11.08 4.58
CA ARG A 108 11.14 -11.97 4.87
C ARG A 108 10.38 -12.40 3.63
N ALA A 109 10.32 -11.54 2.60
CA ALA A 109 9.63 -11.77 1.34
C ALA A 109 10.64 -11.77 0.18
N GLN A 110 11.61 -12.68 0.25
CA GLN A 110 12.72 -12.77 -0.72
C GLN A 110 12.20 -13.00 -2.15
N GLU A 111 11.15 -13.81 -2.31
CA GLU A 111 10.51 -14.10 -3.59
C GLU A 111 9.90 -12.84 -4.23
N ILE A 112 9.39 -11.90 -3.43
CA ILE A 112 8.85 -10.64 -3.94
C ILE A 112 10.01 -9.70 -4.30
N ALA A 113 11.04 -9.64 -3.47
CA ALA A 113 12.24 -8.86 -3.76
C ALA A 113 12.92 -9.31 -5.07
N GLU A 114 13.01 -10.62 -5.29
CA GLU A 114 13.50 -11.21 -6.54
C GLU A 114 12.59 -10.89 -7.72
N ARG A 115 11.27 -11.08 -7.57
CA ARG A 115 10.27 -10.78 -8.61
C ARG A 115 10.39 -9.35 -9.15
N TYR A 116 10.61 -8.37 -8.27
CA TYR A 116 10.71 -6.95 -8.64
C TYR A 116 12.15 -6.45 -8.82
N GLY A 117 13.14 -7.35 -8.77
CA GLY A 117 14.55 -7.04 -8.99
C GLY A 117 15.10 -6.03 -7.98
N ILE A 118 14.73 -6.16 -6.71
CA ILE A 118 15.20 -5.27 -5.64
C ILE A 118 16.67 -5.58 -5.33
N ARG A 119 17.58 -4.71 -5.77
CA ARG A 119 19.03 -4.86 -5.60
C ARG A 119 19.63 -3.95 -4.53
N SER A 120 18.86 -2.98 -4.08
CA SER A 120 19.25 -1.99 -3.08
C SER A 120 18.02 -1.54 -2.32
N ILE A 121 18.19 -1.21 -1.05
CA ILE A 121 17.12 -0.70 -0.19
C ILE A 121 17.53 0.65 0.43
N PRO A 122 16.58 1.58 0.65
CA PRO A 122 15.17 1.47 0.29
C PRO A 122 14.97 1.54 -1.23
N THR A 123 14.02 0.76 -1.75
CA THR A 123 13.47 0.94 -3.10
C THR A 123 11.97 1.15 -2.94
N LEU A 124 11.44 2.19 -3.56
CA LEU A 124 10.04 2.57 -3.50
C LEU A 124 9.45 2.33 -4.89
N ILE A 125 8.35 1.58 -4.96
CA ILE A 125 7.65 1.31 -6.22
C ILE A 125 6.20 1.74 -6.08
N LEU A 126 5.74 2.55 -7.02
CA LEU A 126 4.33 2.87 -7.18
C LEU A 126 3.68 1.86 -8.13
N PHE A 127 2.59 1.27 -7.68
CA PHE A 127 1.73 0.40 -8.47
C PHE A 127 0.41 1.12 -8.75
N ALA A 128 -0.05 1.07 -10.00
CA ALA A 128 -1.36 1.59 -10.40
C ALA A 128 -1.98 0.62 -11.44
N GLY A 129 -3.25 0.25 -11.25
CA GLY A 129 -3.93 -0.71 -12.13
C GLY A 129 -3.23 -2.07 -12.20
N GLY A 130 -2.59 -2.51 -11.11
CA GLY A 130 -1.87 -3.78 -11.03
C GLY A 130 -0.51 -3.82 -11.73
N ALA A 131 0.03 -2.68 -12.16
CA ALA A 131 1.34 -2.60 -12.81
C ALA A 131 2.25 -1.58 -12.12
N GLU A 132 3.56 -1.79 -12.18
CA GLU A 132 4.57 -0.81 -11.77
C GLU A 132 4.49 0.43 -12.69
N SER A 133 4.26 1.61 -12.11
CA SER A 133 4.13 2.87 -12.85
C SER A 133 5.34 3.80 -12.66
N GLU A 134 5.94 3.82 -11.46
CA GLU A 134 7.11 4.63 -11.13
C GLU A 134 7.97 3.92 -10.06
N ARG A 135 9.28 4.18 -10.07
CA ARG A 135 10.24 3.64 -9.10
C ARG A 135 11.24 4.70 -8.67
N VAL A 136 11.54 4.73 -7.37
CA VAL A 136 12.60 5.53 -6.76
C VAL A 136 13.53 4.60 -6.00
N VAL A 137 14.84 4.78 -6.15
CA VAL A 137 15.87 3.95 -5.49
C VAL A 137 16.72 4.83 -4.58
N GLY A 138 16.92 4.39 -3.34
CA GLY A 138 17.68 5.10 -2.32
C GLY A 138 16.88 6.19 -1.60
N VAL A 139 17.59 7.05 -0.87
CA VAL A 139 16.97 8.13 -0.09
C VAL A 139 16.76 9.35 -0.99
N ASP A 140 15.60 9.41 -1.63
CA ASP A 140 15.14 10.58 -2.39
C ASP A 140 13.75 11.00 -1.91
N THR A 141 13.73 11.82 -0.86
CA THR A 141 12.50 12.26 -0.19
C THR A 141 11.67 13.22 -1.05
N ASP A 142 12.30 13.93 -1.99
CA ASP A 142 11.62 14.87 -2.88
C ASP A 142 10.97 14.13 -4.05
N GLY A 143 11.69 13.17 -4.64
CA GLY A 143 11.15 12.23 -5.62
C GLY A 143 9.97 11.45 -5.06
N LEU A 144 10.10 10.93 -3.84
CA LEU A 144 9.02 10.20 -3.15
C LEU A 144 7.75 11.07 -2.97
N ARG A 145 7.90 12.30 -2.49
CA ARG A 145 6.77 13.22 -2.30
C ARG A 145 6.12 13.63 -3.62
N ARG A 146 6.91 13.80 -4.69
CA ARG A 146 6.38 14.03 -6.03
C ARG A 146 5.57 12.83 -6.52
N MET A 147 6.13 11.63 -6.46
CA MET A 147 5.48 10.38 -6.87
C MET A 147 4.14 10.20 -6.14
N ALA A 148 4.09 10.42 -4.82
CA ALA A 148 2.86 10.33 -4.05
C ALA A 148 1.81 11.42 -4.40
N ARG A 149 2.22 12.63 -4.80
CA ARG A 149 1.28 13.66 -5.28
C ARG A 149 0.67 13.29 -6.63
N THR A 150 1.49 12.80 -7.56
CA THR A 150 1.03 12.37 -8.89
C THR A 150 0.04 11.20 -8.75
N ALA A 151 0.39 10.18 -7.95
CA ALA A 151 -0.47 9.02 -7.74
C ALA A 151 -1.90 9.37 -7.30
N ARG A 152 -2.06 10.37 -6.41
CA ARG A 152 -3.36 10.83 -5.90
C ARG A 152 -4.20 11.60 -6.93
N SER A 153 -3.58 12.13 -7.97
CA SER A 153 -4.26 12.98 -8.95
C SER A 153 -4.89 12.18 -10.10
N ASP A 154 -4.50 10.92 -10.26
CA ASP A 154 -4.87 10.05 -11.38
C ASP A 154 -5.99 9.02 -11.03
N GLY A 155 -6.63 9.12 -9.85
CA GLY A 155 -7.61 8.14 -9.33
C GLY A 155 -8.93 8.68 -8.78
#